data_AF-A0AAV2H3V5-F1
#
_entry.id   AF-A0AAV2H3V5-F1
#
_cell.length_a   1.000
_cell.length_b   1.000
_cell.length_c   1.000
_cell.angle_alpha   90.00
_cell.angle_beta   90.00
_cell.angle_gamma   90.00
#
_symmetry.space_group_name_H-M   'P 1'
#
loop_
_entity.id
_entity.type
_entity.pdbx_description
1 polymer ?
#
loop_
_entity_poly.entity_id
_entity_poly.type
_entity_poly.pdbx_seq_one_letter_code
_entity_poly.pdbx_strand_id
1 'polypeptide(L)'
;MDVELQATCSALGYMEDKKYIKEPDCLETVKDLIRFLRRDSDICDIRRQLGHAKIVQKDIIPLVKYYNKDKTLFETITKLLVNLTQPVITCWNNELPDEKTLRNYCIEVEGYLQDYKEAFIDEDFFNVLCEKIMDILKMNWDEMREEDKLQLERLFVLIRNILMIPADPAREQRTEDDASTHDQILWTMHTSGVEDLILFIASSERERNMLCMHILEIISLMFKEQVSTPIFVLIVSLKRLCHTHFIVRRASAREKERAQKKANILKFSARHSRFGGTYVIKNMKSISESDVIYHKSIAEAKTFSYDEGKNPKKQSKNRMTIRGDDNKRRSTLSMRLVLKEFCVQFLINAYNPLMRAVKDALSRKSTQDNDETYYLWAMRYFMEFCRLHCKRVDLVGETMSMSAFHYIYTQLCTYYENIRLIKEVEVVKTWGRRTHVALKAYQELLRTLDFMSRSPDEQIRESAKVIQSNVFYMMEYRDIFVTLLKNFKESKCSRSYLRDLVESTHVFLKMLENFSKSSKLVVQKKKKKKSKKPSRT
;
A
#
# COMPACT_ATOMS: atom_id res chain seq x y z
N MET A 1 -27.02 -5.81 -23.78
CA MET A 1 -27.33 -6.37 -22.45
C MET A 1 -28.24 -7.56 -22.70
N ASP A 2 -28.07 -8.64 -21.95
CA ASP A 2 -29.02 -9.74 -21.97
C ASP A 2 -30.42 -9.20 -21.63
N VAL A 3 -31.43 -9.67 -22.35
CA VAL A 3 -32.80 -9.13 -22.27
C VAL A 3 -33.36 -9.34 -20.87
N GLU A 4 -33.07 -10.50 -20.26
CA GLU A 4 -33.48 -10.81 -18.89
C GLU A 4 -32.84 -9.83 -17.90
N LEU A 5 -31.52 -9.62 -18.00
CA LEU A 5 -30.80 -8.72 -17.11
C LEU A 5 -31.28 -7.27 -17.23
N GLN A 6 -31.56 -6.82 -18.46
CA GLN A 6 -32.08 -5.47 -18.71
C GLN A 6 -33.48 -5.28 -18.14
N ALA A 7 -34.36 -6.29 -18.27
CA ALA A 7 -35.69 -6.27 -17.67
C ALA A 7 -35.59 -6.21 -16.15
N THR A 8 -34.72 -7.02 -15.53
CA THR A 8 -34.46 -6.98 -14.09
C THR A 8 -33.94 -5.61 -13.64
N CYS A 9 -33.00 -4.99 -14.36
CA CYS A 9 -32.50 -3.66 -13.99
C CYS A 9 -33.60 -2.59 -14.05
N SER A 10 -34.50 -2.67 -15.04
CA SER A 10 -35.61 -1.72 -15.19
C SER A 10 -36.66 -1.90 -14.10
N ALA A 11 -36.82 -3.12 -13.56
CA ALA A 11 -37.76 -3.46 -12.51
C ALA A 11 -37.30 -3.10 -11.07
N LEU A 12 -36.24 -2.29 -10.93
CA LEU A 12 -35.77 -1.82 -9.62
C LEU A 12 -36.57 -0.60 -9.15
N GLY A 13 -36.88 0.32 -10.06
CA GLY A 13 -37.45 1.62 -9.74
C GLY A 13 -36.94 2.72 -10.66
N TYR A 14 -37.30 3.95 -10.31
CA TYR A 14 -36.89 5.14 -11.06
C TYR A 14 -36.79 6.36 -10.14
N MET A 15 -36.07 7.36 -10.61
CA MET A 15 -35.99 8.67 -9.97
C MET A 15 -37.10 9.59 -10.49
N GLU A 16 -37.98 10.06 -9.60
CA GLU A 16 -39.02 11.04 -9.88
C GLU A 16 -38.89 12.21 -8.89
N ASP A 17 -38.78 13.44 -9.38
CA ASP A 17 -38.68 14.66 -8.56
C ASP A 17 -37.66 14.59 -7.41
N LYS A 18 -36.47 14.04 -7.70
CA LYS A 18 -35.34 13.80 -6.77
C LYS A 18 -35.59 12.73 -5.70
N LYS A 19 -36.73 12.04 -5.71
CA LYS A 19 -37.00 10.89 -4.85
C LYS A 19 -36.92 9.60 -5.66
N TYR A 20 -36.28 8.58 -5.11
CA TYR A 20 -36.29 7.26 -5.74
C TYR A 20 -37.58 6.53 -5.38
N ILE A 21 -38.29 6.03 -6.39
CA ILE A 21 -39.50 5.23 -6.22
C ILE A 21 -39.16 3.79 -6.60
N LYS A 22 -39.19 2.89 -5.61
CA LYS A 22 -38.99 1.46 -5.83
C LYS A 22 -40.23 0.82 -6.43
N GLU A 23 -40.02 -0.16 -7.31
CA GLU A 23 -41.12 -1.03 -7.77
C GLU A 23 -41.54 -2.03 -6.67
N PRO A 24 -42.76 -2.60 -6.73
CA PRO A 24 -43.29 -3.50 -5.71
C PRO A 24 -42.38 -4.71 -5.45
N ASP A 25 -41.81 -5.30 -6.51
CA ASP A 25 -41.00 -6.52 -6.45
C ASP A 25 -39.49 -6.23 -6.32
N CYS A 26 -39.10 -5.00 -5.98
CA CYS A 26 -37.70 -4.57 -5.90
C CYS A 26 -36.81 -5.51 -5.05
N LEU A 27 -37.31 -6.07 -3.94
CA LEU A 27 -36.56 -7.02 -3.12
C LEU A 27 -36.20 -8.31 -3.91
N GLU A 28 -37.15 -8.85 -4.67
CA GLU A 28 -36.90 -10.05 -5.48
C GLU A 28 -35.99 -9.71 -6.66
N THR A 29 -36.17 -8.55 -7.29
CA THR A 29 -35.28 -8.02 -8.33
C THR A 29 -33.83 -7.95 -7.86
N VAL A 30 -33.57 -7.43 -6.64
CA VAL A 30 -32.20 -7.38 -6.08
C VAL A 30 -31.66 -8.79 -5.80
N LYS A 31 -32.50 -9.73 -5.33
CA LYS A 31 -32.10 -11.14 -5.16
C LYS A 31 -31.75 -11.78 -6.50
N ASP A 32 -32.49 -11.48 -7.56
CA ASP A 32 -32.22 -11.96 -8.90
C ASP A 32 -30.90 -11.44 -9.45
N LEU A 33 -30.58 -10.15 -9.25
CA LEU A 33 -29.26 -9.61 -9.59
C LEU A 33 -28.11 -10.36 -8.88
N ILE A 34 -28.30 -10.72 -7.61
CA ILE A 34 -27.32 -11.54 -6.88
C ILE A 34 -27.24 -12.95 -7.48
N ARG A 35 -28.38 -13.56 -7.86
CA ARG A 35 -28.41 -14.90 -8.50
C ARG A 35 -27.70 -14.87 -9.85
N PHE A 36 -27.88 -13.82 -10.65
CA PHE A 36 -27.16 -13.61 -11.90
C PHE A 36 -25.66 -13.52 -11.66
N LEU A 37 -25.20 -12.68 -10.73
CA LEU A 37 -23.78 -12.54 -10.39
C LEU A 37 -23.12 -13.81 -9.83
N ARG A 38 -23.88 -14.76 -9.28
CA ARG A 38 -23.36 -16.08 -8.89
C ARG A 38 -23.06 -17.00 -10.08
N ARG A 39 -23.66 -16.72 -11.24
CA ARG A 39 -23.49 -17.45 -12.51
C ARG A 39 -22.68 -16.64 -13.52
N ASP A 40 -21.98 -15.59 -13.06
CA ASP A 40 -21.14 -14.74 -13.90
C ASP A 40 -20.07 -15.60 -14.58
N SER A 41 -19.87 -15.40 -15.88
CA SER A 41 -18.96 -16.21 -16.67
C SER A 41 -17.49 -15.82 -16.43
N ASP A 42 -16.55 -16.59 -16.98
CA ASP A 42 -15.10 -16.30 -16.92
C ASP A 42 -14.69 -14.98 -17.60
N ILE A 43 -15.62 -14.31 -18.29
CA ILE A 43 -15.44 -12.99 -18.91
C ILE A 43 -16.15 -11.86 -18.12
N CYS A 44 -16.78 -12.19 -16.99
CA CYS A 44 -17.55 -11.30 -16.14
C CYS A 44 -18.58 -10.46 -16.90
N ASP A 45 -19.31 -11.09 -17.81
CA ASP A 45 -20.25 -10.44 -18.72
C ASP A 45 -21.42 -9.77 -17.98
N ILE A 46 -21.94 -10.39 -16.92
CA ILE A 46 -23.07 -9.85 -16.15
C ILE A 46 -22.61 -8.59 -15.43
N ARG A 47 -21.47 -8.65 -14.73
CA ARG A 47 -20.88 -7.50 -14.03
C ARG A 47 -20.59 -6.33 -14.97
N ARG A 48 -20.04 -6.61 -16.15
CA ARG A 48 -19.75 -5.57 -17.16
C ARG A 48 -21.03 -4.91 -17.66
N GLN A 49 -22.08 -5.69 -17.89
CA GLN A 49 -23.38 -5.16 -18.31
C GLN A 49 -24.02 -4.29 -17.21
N LEU A 50 -23.98 -4.72 -15.96
CA LEU A 50 -24.46 -3.95 -14.81
C LEU A 50 -23.67 -2.63 -14.64
N GLY A 51 -22.36 -2.68 -14.82
CA GLY A 51 -21.50 -1.49 -14.83
C GLY A 51 -21.86 -0.52 -15.95
N HIS A 52 -22.10 -1.03 -17.16
CA HIS A 52 -22.54 -0.23 -18.29
C HIS A 52 -23.89 0.46 -18.06
N ALA A 53 -24.85 -0.22 -17.42
CA ALA A 53 -26.14 0.35 -17.04
C ALA A 53 -26.03 1.42 -15.93
N LYS A 54 -24.91 1.46 -15.20
CA LYS A 54 -24.68 2.32 -14.03
C LYS A 54 -25.69 2.08 -12.91
N ILE A 55 -26.05 0.82 -12.67
CA ILE A 55 -27.07 0.45 -11.67
C ILE A 55 -26.69 0.91 -10.26
N VAL A 56 -25.40 0.88 -9.91
CA VAL A 56 -24.93 1.27 -8.58
C VAL A 56 -25.25 2.75 -8.34
N GLN A 57 -24.94 3.59 -9.33
CA GLN A 57 -25.10 5.03 -9.24
C GLN A 57 -26.56 5.46 -9.35
N LYS A 58 -27.34 4.83 -10.24
CA LYS A 58 -28.71 5.24 -10.56
C LYS A 58 -29.76 4.67 -9.61
N ASP A 59 -29.56 3.44 -9.14
CA ASP A 59 -30.61 2.67 -8.47
C ASP A 59 -30.18 2.24 -7.07
N ILE A 60 -29.02 1.59 -6.94
CA ILE A 60 -28.62 0.95 -5.68
C ILE A 60 -28.28 1.96 -4.58
N ILE A 61 -27.48 3.00 -4.89
CA ILE A 61 -27.15 4.05 -3.90
C ILE A 61 -28.44 4.79 -3.46
N PRO A 62 -29.33 5.24 -4.36
CA PRO A 62 -30.61 5.82 -3.95
C PRO A 62 -31.48 4.87 -3.12
N LEU A 63 -31.54 3.58 -3.46
CA LEU A 63 -32.28 2.58 -2.66
C LEU A 63 -31.75 2.50 -1.22
N VAL A 64 -30.42 2.53 -1.03
CA VAL A 64 -29.82 2.59 0.31
C VAL A 64 -30.24 3.85 1.05
N LYS A 65 -30.23 5.01 0.40
CA LYS A 65 -30.59 6.28 1.03
C LYS A 65 -32.06 6.36 1.43
N TYR A 66 -32.97 6.00 0.52
CA TYR A 66 -34.42 6.21 0.71
C TYR A 66 -35.12 5.06 1.43
N TYR A 67 -34.61 3.83 1.33
CA TYR A 67 -35.28 2.63 1.84
C TYR A 67 -34.47 1.89 2.93
N ASN A 68 -33.55 2.57 3.62
CA ASN A 68 -32.76 1.99 4.73
C ASN A 68 -33.59 1.42 5.90
N LYS A 69 -34.85 1.83 6.06
CA LYS A 69 -35.73 1.34 7.14
C LYS A 69 -36.20 -0.10 6.90
N ASP A 70 -36.25 -0.52 5.65
CA ASP A 70 -36.59 -1.88 5.26
C ASP A 70 -35.38 -2.79 5.47
N LYS A 71 -35.33 -3.47 6.63
CA LYS A 71 -34.16 -4.28 7.06
C LYS A 71 -33.77 -5.32 6.01
N THR A 72 -34.73 -6.09 5.50
CA THR A 72 -34.45 -7.19 4.58
C THR A 72 -33.96 -6.69 3.23
N LEU A 73 -34.53 -5.60 2.72
CA LEU A 73 -34.08 -4.95 1.49
C LEU A 73 -32.68 -4.37 1.66
N PHE A 74 -32.42 -3.62 2.74
CA PHE A 74 -31.11 -3.03 3.02
C PHE A 74 -30.00 -4.09 3.11
N GLU A 75 -30.24 -5.20 3.83
CA GLU A 75 -29.29 -6.30 3.93
C GLU A 75 -29.02 -6.96 2.58
N THR A 76 -30.06 -7.12 1.76
CA THR A 76 -29.94 -7.71 0.41
C THR A 76 -29.17 -6.78 -0.53
N ILE A 77 -29.42 -5.47 -0.47
CA ILE A 77 -28.67 -4.46 -1.21
C ILE A 77 -27.21 -4.45 -0.77
N THR A 78 -26.94 -4.53 0.55
CA THR A 78 -25.57 -4.58 1.08
C THR A 78 -24.82 -5.79 0.51
N LYS A 79 -25.46 -6.97 0.42
CA LYS A 79 -24.87 -8.16 -0.22
C LYS A 79 -24.53 -7.92 -1.69
N LEU A 80 -25.43 -7.25 -2.43
CA LEU A 80 -25.20 -6.90 -3.83
C LEU A 80 -24.02 -5.93 -3.99
N LEU A 81 -23.98 -4.86 -3.18
CA LEU A 81 -22.88 -3.88 -3.18
C LEU A 81 -21.54 -4.52 -2.85
N VAL A 82 -21.48 -5.39 -1.83
CA VAL A 82 -20.26 -6.14 -1.50
C VAL A 82 -19.78 -6.96 -2.69
N ASN A 83 -20.66 -7.63 -3.43
CA ASN A 83 -20.29 -8.40 -4.62
C ASN A 83 -19.80 -7.49 -5.76
N LEU A 84 -20.54 -6.42 -6.07
CA LEU A 84 -20.22 -5.51 -7.17
C LEU A 84 -18.91 -4.73 -6.95
N THR A 85 -18.51 -4.53 -5.69
CA THR A 85 -17.30 -3.79 -5.29
C THR A 85 -16.08 -4.69 -5.04
N GLN A 86 -16.15 -6.00 -5.30
CA GLN A 86 -15.00 -6.89 -5.17
C GLN A 86 -13.83 -6.46 -6.06
N PRO A 87 -12.59 -6.63 -5.62
CA PRO A 87 -11.42 -6.30 -6.44
C PRO A 87 -11.37 -7.19 -7.67
N VAL A 88 -10.94 -6.62 -8.80
CA VAL A 88 -10.92 -7.28 -10.12
C VAL A 88 -10.25 -8.65 -10.09
N ILE A 89 -9.16 -8.80 -9.35
CA ILE A 89 -8.43 -10.07 -9.25
C ILE A 89 -9.30 -11.22 -8.69
N THR A 90 -10.24 -10.91 -7.79
CA THR A 90 -11.16 -11.90 -7.21
C THR A 90 -12.22 -12.33 -8.23
N CYS A 91 -12.59 -11.47 -9.18
CA CYS A 91 -13.52 -11.82 -10.25
C CYS A 91 -12.93 -12.86 -11.24
N TRP A 92 -11.60 -13.00 -11.28
CA TRP A 92 -10.89 -13.97 -12.12
C TRP A 92 -10.14 -15.02 -11.27
N ASN A 93 -10.77 -15.58 -10.24
CA ASN A 93 -10.21 -16.67 -9.41
C ASN A 93 -8.81 -16.40 -8.85
N ASN A 94 -8.50 -15.15 -8.54
CA ASN A 94 -7.20 -14.67 -8.07
C ASN A 94 -6.04 -14.76 -9.09
N GLU A 95 -6.33 -15.00 -10.36
CA GLU A 95 -5.35 -15.10 -11.44
C GLU A 95 -5.73 -14.21 -12.62
N LEU A 96 -4.90 -13.20 -12.90
CA LEU A 96 -5.18 -12.30 -14.02
C LEU A 96 -4.83 -12.96 -15.36
N PRO A 97 -5.72 -12.94 -16.35
CA PRO A 97 -5.48 -13.56 -17.64
C PRO A 97 -4.39 -12.83 -18.44
N ASP A 98 -3.56 -13.61 -19.13
CA ASP A 98 -2.52 -13.13 -20.05
C ASP A 98 -3.08 -12.77 -21.44
N GLU A 99 -4.25 -13.32 -21.79
CA GLU A 99 -4.90 -13.07 -23.07
C GLU A 99 -5.35 -11.61 -23.18
N LYS A 100 -5.05 -10.97 -24.32
CA LYS A 100 -5.27 -9.53 -24.53
C LYS A 100 -6.74 -9.13 -24.40
N THR A 101 -7.65 -9.94 -24.91
CA THR A 101 -9.11 -9.73 -24.88
C THR A 101 -9.63 -9.76 -23.45
N LEU A 102 -9.32 -10.82 -22.71
CA LEU A 102 -9.69 -10.96 -21.29
C LEU A 102 -9.07 -9.84 -20.45
N ARG A 103 -7.83 -9.44 -20.75
CA ARG A 103 -7.18 -8.32 -20.08
C ARG A 103 -7.92 -7.00 -20.28
N ASN A 104 -8.47 -6.77 -21.47
CA ASN A 104 -9.30 -5.59 -21.73
C ASN A 104 -10.59 -5.63 -20.88
N TYR A 105 -11.21 -6.80 -20.70
CA TYR A 105 -12.37 -6.95 -19.82
C TYR A 105 -12.02 -6.67 -18.35
N CYS A 106 -10.86 -7.10 -17.87
CA CYS A 106 -10.38 -6.73 -16.53
C CYS A 106 -10.25 -5.21 -16.37
N ILE A 107 -9.67 -4.52 -17.38
CA ILE A 107 -9.53 -3.05 -17.37
C ILE A 107 -10.90 -2.36 -17.41
N GLU A 108 -11.85 -2.92 -18.15
CA GLU A 108 -13.22 -2.41 -18.21
C GLU A 108 -13.92 -2.50 -16.85
N VAL A 109 -13.82 -3.67 -16.18
CA VAL A 109 -14.35 -3.85 -14.82
C VAL A 109 -13.67 -2.92 -13.82
N GLU A 110 -12.36 -2.73 -13.91
CA GLU A 110 -11.63 -1.75 -13.10
C GLU A 110 -12.15 -0.33 -13.31
N GLY A 111 -12.48 0.03 -14.55
CA GLY A 111 -13.10 1.30 -14.89
C GLY A 111 -14.47 1.48 -14.23
N TYR A 112 -15.33 0.46 -14.22
CA TYR A 112 -16.61 0.53 -13.52
C TYR A 112 -16.45 0.65 -12.01
N LEU A 113 -15.48 -0.05 -11.41
CA LEU A 113 -15.17 0.10 -9.98
C LEU A 113 -14.74 1.54 -9.65
N GLN A 114 -13.94 2.17 -10.51
CA GLN A 114 -13.57 3.59 -10.36
C GLN A 114 -14.79 4.50 -10.40
N ASP A 115 -15.71 4.27 -11.34
CA ASP A 115 -16.98 5.01 -11.44
C ASP A 115 -17.86 4.78 -10.20
N TYR A 116 -17.84 3.59 -9.59
CA TYR A 116 -18.52 3.32 -8.32
C TYR A 116 -17.86 4.09 -7.17
N LYS A 117 -16.53 4.11 -7.12
CA LYS A 117 -15.76 4.83 -6.09
C LYS A 117 -16.13 6.32 -6.07
N GLU A 118 -16.25 6.94 -7.24
CA GLU A 118 -16.70 8.33 -7.34
C GLU A 118 -18.15 8.52 -6.86
N ALA A 119 -19.03 7.58 -7.18
CA ALA A 119 -20.43 7.63 -6.73
C ALA A 119 -20.61 7.44 -5.22
N PHE A 120 -19.67 6.77 -4.55
CA PHE A 120 -19.66 6.64 -3.08
C PHE A 120 -19.22 7.91 -2.35
N ILE A 121 -18.81 8.98 -3.06
CA ILE A 121 -18.59 10.30 -2.45
C ILE A 121 -19.97 10.95 -2.18
N ASP A 122 -20.72 10.35 -1.25
CA ASP A 122 -22.05 10.77 -0.82
C ASP A 122 -22.14 10.67 0.70
N GLU A 123 -22.34 11.81 1.36
CA GLU A 123 -22.38 11.92 2.81
C GLU A 123 -23.60 11.22 3.41
N ASP A 124 -24.78 11.29 2.77
CA ASP A 124 -25.99 10.62 3.24
C ASP A 124 -25.82 9.10 3.21
N PHE A 125 -25.17 8.57 2.17
CA PHE A 125 -24.88 7.14 2.07
C PHE A 125 -24.04 6.67 3.26
N PHE A 126 -22.95 7.37 3.59
CA PHE A 126 -22.11 7.01 4.72
C PHE A 126 -22.79 7.26 6.08
N ASN A 127 -23.64 8.28 6.21
CA ASN A 127 -24.47 8.48 7.40
C ASN A 127 -25.40 7.28 7.64
N VAL A 128 -26.07 6.78 6.60
CA VAL A 128 -26.91 5.58 6.70
C VAL A 128 -26.09 4.35 7.11
N LEU A 129 -24.89 4.16 6.55
CA LEU A 129 -24.01 3.06 6.97
C LEU A 129 -23.62 3.21 8.44
N CYS A 130 -23.24 4.42 8.87
CA CYS A 130 -22.86 4.73 10.25
C CYS A 130 -24.01 4.41 11.23
N GLU A 131 -25.23 4.88 10.93
CA GLU A 131 -26.43 4.58 11.71
C GLU A 131 -26.68 3.08 11.84
N LYS A 132 -26.60 2.32 10.73
CA LYS A 132 -26.83 0.87 10.76
C LYS A 132 -25.74 0.11 11.52
N ILE A 133 -24.49 0.54 11.44
CA ILE A 133 -23.41 -0.04 12.24
C ILE A 133 -23.68 0.25 13.73
N MET A 134 -24.03 1.50 14.08
CA MET A 134 -24.36 1.87 15.46
C MET A 134 -25.54 1.08 16.02
N ASP A 135 -26.59 0.88 15.24
CA ASP A 135 -27.78 0.12 15.65
C ASP A 135 -27.40 -1.32 16.04
N ILE A 136 -26.53 -1.97 15.26
CA ILE A 136 -26.06 -3.33 15.56
C ILE A 136 -25.13 -3.32 16.80
N LEU A 137 -24.22 -2.35 16.90
CA LEU A 137 -23.28 -2.26 18.03
C LEU A 137 -23.96 -1.95 19.37
N LYS A 138 -25.13 -1.31 19.35
CA LYS A 138 -25.93 -1.03 20.56
C LYS A 138 -26.67 -2.26 21.09
N MET A 139 -26.78 -3.34 20.32
CA MET A 139 -27.50 -4.55 20.74
C MET A 139 -26.78 -5.26 21.88
N ASN A 140 -27.56 -5.76 22.84
CA ASN A 140 -27.04 -6.58 23.91
C ASN A 140 -26.47 -7.91 23.37
N TRP A 141 -25.52 -8.49 24.09
CA TRP A 141 -24.84 -9.72 23.67
C TRP A 141 -25.78 -10.93 23.52
N ASP A 142 -26.81 -11.01 24.36
CA ASP A 142 -27.85 -12.05 24.33
C ASP A 142 -28.80 -11.91 23.13
N GLU A 143 -28.95 -10.69 22.62
CA GLU A 143 -29.90 -10.36 21.55
C GLU A 143 -29.27 -10.47 20.16
N MET A 144 -27.94 -10.36 20.08
CA MET A 144 -27.21 -10.32 18.82
C MET A 144 -27.13 -11.68 18.13
N ARG A 145 -27.91 -11.83 17.06
CA ARG A 145 -27.96 -13.07 16.27
C ARG A 145 -26.74 -13.17 15.35
N GLU A 146 -26.50 -14.38 14.83
CA GLU A 146 -25.46 -14.60 13.83
C GLU A 146 -25.70 -13.79 12.54
N GLU A 147 -26.96 -13.56 12.18
CA GLU A 147 -27.34 -12.72 11.04
C GLU A 147 -26.88 -11.26 11.22
N ASP A 148 -27.02 -10.71 12.42
CA ASP A 148 -26.60 -9.33 12.72
C ASP A 148 -25.07 -9.22 12.72
N LYS A 149 -24.35 -10.24 13.21
CA LYS A 149 -22.87 -10.32 13.11
C LYS A 149 -22.41 -10.34 11.65
N LEU A 150 -23.05 -11.15 10.83
CA LEU A 150 -22.73 -11.28 9.41
C LEU A 150 -23.06 -10.01 8.63
N GLN A 151 -24.13 -9.31 9.04
CA GLN A 151 -24.46 -8.01 8.46
C GLN A 151 -23.44 -6.94 8.85
N LEU A 152 -23.01 -6.90 10.11
CA LEU A 152 -21.94 -6.01 10.57
C LEU A 152 -20.65 -6.24 9.78
N GLU A 153 -20.24 -7.51 9.62
CA GLU A 153 -19.07 -7.86 8.81
C GLU A 153 -19.20 -7.38 7.36
N ARG A 154 -20.36 -7.59 6.72
CA ARG A 154 -20.60 -7.11 5.35
C ARG A 154 -20.48 -5.60 5.20
N LEU A 155 -20.93 -4.83 6.19
CA LEU A 155 -20.81 -3.37 6.18
C LEU A 155 -19.33 -2.95 6.20
N PHE A 156 -18.49 -3.58 7.02
CA PHE A 156 -17.05 -3.33 7.02
C PHE A 156 -16.36 -3.82 5.75
N VAL A 157 -16.77 -4.98 5.20
CA VAL A 157 -16.26 -5.46 3.92
C VAL A 157 -16.59 -4.49 2.79
N LEU A 158 -17.78 -3.88 2.80
CA LEU A 158 -18.17 -2.85 1.83
C LEU A 158 -17.26 -1.62 1.94
N ILE A 159 -17.06 -1.09 3.16
CA ILE A 159 -16.15 0.05 3.39
C ILE A 159 -14.73 -0.28 2.92
N ARG A 160 -14.24 -1.47 3.26
CA ARG A 160 -12.93 -1.99 2.83
C ARG A 160 -12.84 -2.04 1.31
N ASN A 161 -13.85 -2.59 0.63
CA ASN A 161 -13.89 -2.68 -0.82
C ASN A 161 -13.83 -1.28 -1.47
N ILE A 162 -14.63 -0.33 -0.99
CA ILE A 162 -14.67 1.05 -1.50
C ILE A 162 -13.28 1.71 -1.40
N LEU A 163 -12.60 1.56 -0.25
CA LEU A 163 -11.26 2.13 -0.06
C LEU A 163 -10.20 1.43 -0.94
N MET A 164 -10.33 0.13 -1.16
CA MET A 164 -9.38 -0.68 -1.91
C MET A 164 -9.31 -0.34 -3.40
N ILE A 165 -10.44 0.09 -4.00
CA ILE A 165 -10.54 0.43 -5.42
C ILE A 165 -9.41 1.41 -5.81
N PRO A 166 -8.58 1.12 -6.81
CA PRO A 166 -7.49 2.00 -7.20
C PRO A 166 -8.03 3.28 -7.87
N ALA A 167 -7.45 4.43 -7.52
CA ALA A 167 -7.66 5.66 -8.27
C ALA A 167 -6.93 5.60 -9.62
N ASP A 168 -7.46 6.25 -10.65
CA ASP A 168 -6.77 6.45 -11.94
C ASP A 168 -6.21 7.89 -12.01
N PRO A 169 -4.89 8.08 -11.82
CA PRO A 169 -4.28 9.41 -11.86
C PRO A 169 -4.46 10.11 -13.22
N ALA A 170 -4.57 9.36 -14.32
CA ALA A 170 -4.73 9.92 -15.65
C ALA A 170 -6.15 10.47 -15.87
N ARG A 171 -7.16 9.86 -15.24
CA ARG A 171 -8.54 10.37 -15.23
C ARG A 171 -8.72 11.53 -14.28
N GLU A 172 -8.14 11.44 -13.07
CA GLU A 172 -8.29 12.50 -12.07
C GLU A 172 -7.69 13.83 -12.51
N GLN A 173 -6.54 13.81 -13.22
CA GLN A 173 -5.79 15.01 -13.66
C GLN A 173 -5.53 16.05 -12.55
N ARG A 174 -5.54 15.62 -11.28
CA ARG A 174 -5.37 16.52 -10.13
C ARG A 174 -3.91 16.69 -9.76
N THR A 175 -3.55 17.86 -9.23
CA THR A 175 -2.17 18.19 -8.85
C THR A 175 -1.83 17.77 -7.41
N GLU A 176 -0.54 17.86 -7.03
CA GLU A 176 -0.15 17.67 -5.62
C GLU A 176 -0.88 18.70 -4.72
N ASP A 177 -1.33 18.29 -3.53
CA ASP A 177 -2.14 19.07 -2.57
C ASP A 177 -3.63 19.27 -2.96
N ASP A 178 -4.11 18.81 -4.12
CA ASP A 178 -5.56 18.71 -4.42
C ASP A 178 -6.18 17.44 -3.80
N ALA A 179 -7.48 17.48 -3.47
CA ALA A 179 -8.20 16.34 -2.92
C ALA A 179 -8.38 15.23 -3.97
N SER A 180 -7.73 14.08 -3.78
CA SER A 180 -7.97 12.89 -4.60
C SER A 180 -9.38 12.34 -4.41
N THR A 181 -9.81 11.42 -5.26
CA THR A 181 -11.10 10.71 -5.08
C THR A 181 -11.06 9.91 -3.78
N HIS A 182 -9.89 9.39 -3.41
CA HIS A 182 -9.67 8.72 -2.13
C HIS A 182 -9.76 9.70 -0.94
N ASP A 183 -9.14 10.88 -1.01
CA ASP A 183 -9.28 11.90 0.03
C ASP A 183 -10.74 12.31 0.23
N GLN A 184 -11.52 12.44 -0.84
CA GLN A 184 -12.93 12.81 -0.73
C GLN A 184 -13.75 11.74 0.01
N ILE A 185 -13.48 10.44 -0.23
CA ILE A 185 -14.10 9.35 0.53
C ILE A 185 -13.68 9.39 2.01
N LEU A 186 -12.40 9.64 2.29
CA LEU A 186 -11.94 9.76 3.67
C LEU A 186 -12.62 10.94 4.36
N TRP A 187 -12.88 12.03 3.63
CA TRP A 187 -13.58 13.19 4.15
C TRP A 187 -15.04 12.88 4.46
N THR A 188 -15.75 12.19 3.57
CA THR A 188 -17.13 11.77 3.82
C THR A 188 -17.23 10.77 4.98
N MET A 189 -16.26 9.86 5.12
CA MET A 189 -16.18 8.95 6.27
C MET A 189 -15.93 9.68 7.59
N HIS A 190 -15.12 10.75 7.56
CA HIS A 190 -14.86 11.60 8.71
C HIS A 190 -16.12 12.37 9.12
N THR A 191 -16.78 13.06 8.19
CA THR A 191 -17.97 13.86 8.53
C THR A 191 -19.16 13.00 8.96
N SER A 192 -19.25 11.76 8.46
CA SER A 192 -20.28 10.81 8.86
C SER A 192 -20.00 10.06 10.18
N GLY A 193 -18.84 10.25 10.81
CA GLY A 193 -18.47 9.58 12.06
C GLY A 193 -18.05 8.11 11.94
N VAL A 194 -17.78 7.61 10.74
CA VAL A 194 -17.34 6.21 10.54
C VAL A 194 -15.96 5.97 11.15
N GLU A 195 -15.09 7.00 11.16
CA GLU A 195 -13.77 6.91 11.79
C GLU A 195 -13.82 6.62 13.30
N ASP A 196 -14.80 7.19 14.00
CA ASP A 196 -14.98 7.00 15.44
C ASP A 196 -15.45 5.57 15.74
N LEU A 197 -16.30 5.00 14.88
CA LEU A 197 -16.72 3.60 14.97
C LEU A 197 -15.56 2.64 14.75
N ILE A 198 -14.67 2.95 13.80
CA ILE A 198 -13.44 2.16 13.57
C ILE A 198 -12.56 2.18 14.83
N LEU A 199 -12.36 3.33 15.44
CA LEU A 199 -11.59 3.46 16.70
C LEU A 199 -12.26 2.72 17.86
N PHE A 200 -13.58 2.84 18.00
CA PHE A 200 -14.36 2.15 19.02
C PHE A 200 -14.18 0.63 18.92
N ILE A 201 -14.37 0.05 17.73
CA ILE A 201 -14.23 -1.39 17.50
C ILE A 201 -12.79 -1.85 17.75
N ALA A 202 -11.79 -1.07 17.33
CA ALA A 202 -10.39 -1.42 17.56
C ALA A 202 -10.05 -1.44 19.06
N SER A 203 -10.67 -0.57 19.85
CA SER A 203 -10.45 -0.46 21.30
C SER A 203 -11.23 -1.51 22.12
N SER A 204 -12.45 -1.85 21.72
CA SER A 204 -13.30 -2.80 22.43
C SER A 204 -12.88 -4.24 22.20
N GLU A 205 -12.75 -5.04 23.26
CA GLU A 205 -12.22 -6.40 23.17
C GLU A 205 -13.11 -7.36 22.37
N ARG A 206 -14.43 -7.27 22.59
CA ARG A 206 -15.41 -8.16 21.97
C ARG A 206 -15.43 -7.99 20.46
N GLU A 207 -15.62 -6.76 20.01
CA GLU A 207 -15.76 -6.41 18.60
C GLU A 207 -14.42 -6.56 17.87
N ARG A 208 -13.30 -6.21 18.52
CA ARG A 208 -11.95 -6.44 18.00
C ARG A 208 -11.72 -7.90 17.67
N ASN A 209 -12.06 -8.83 18.56
CA ASN A 209 -11.82 -10.25 18.31
C ASN A 209 -12.56 -10.78 17.07
N MET A 210 -13.71 -10.18 16.73
CA MET A 210 -14.48 -10.53 15.55
C MET A 210 -13.98 -9.86 14.26
N LEU A 211 -13.59 -8.58 14.34
CA LEU A 211 -13.36 -7.73 13.16
C LEU A 211 -11.92 -7.23 13.01
N CYS A 212 -10.95 -7.71 13.82
CA CYS A 212 -9.59 -7.17 13.86
C CYS A 212 -8.91 -7.07 12.48
N MET A 213 -9.08 -8.09 11.62
CA MET A 213 -8.51 -8.10 10.27
C MET A 213 -9.15 -7.03 9.38
N HIS A 214 -10.48 -7.00 9.32
CA HIS A 214 -11.23 -6.01 8.54
C HIS A 214 -10.88 -4.57 8.95
N ILE A 215 -10.78 -4.33 10.26
CA ILE A 215 -10.40 -3.01 10.79
C ILE A 215 -8.97 -2.65 10.42
N LEU A 216 -8.02 -3.59 10.54
CA LEU A 216 -6.64 -3.32 10.18
C LEU A 216 -6.48 -3.07 8.67
N GLU A 217 -7.22 -3.79 7.83
CA GLU A 217 -7.28 -3.57 6.39
C GLU A 217 -7.81 -2.17 6.07
N ILE A 218 -8.96 -1.79 6.64
CA ILE A 218 -9.57 -0.47 6.44
C ILE A 218 -8.58 0.62 6.86
N ILE A 219 -7.99 0.51 8.05
CA ILE A 219 -6.99 1.46 8.52
C ILE A 219 -5.82 1.52 7.54
N SER A 220 -5.29 0.38 7.10
CA SER A 220 -4.18 0.36 6.15
C SER A 220 -4.53 1.02 4.81
N LEU A 221 -5.78 0.84 4.36
CA LEU A 221 -6.30 1.44 3.14
C LEU A 221 -6.53 2.94 3.29
N MET A 222 -6.98 3.44 4.45
CA MET A 222 -7.12 4.88 4.73
C MET A 222 -5.80 5.65 4.54
N PHE A 223 -4.67 4.97 4.77
CA PHE A 223 -3.34 5.55 4.68
C PHE A 223 -2.55 5.09 3.45
N LYS A 224 -3.17 4.38 2.51
CA LYS A 224 -2.49 3.76 1.34
C LYS A 224 -1.75 4.78 0.47
N GLU A 225 -2.36 5.93 0.20
CA GLU A 225 -1.76 7.01 -0.61
C GLU A 225 -0.83 7.92 0.20
N GLN A 226 -0.83 7.80 1.54
CA GLN A 226 -0.08 8.65 2.43
C GLN A 226 1.36 8.20 2.62
N VAL A 227 2.23 9.18 2.79
CA VAL A 227 3.59 8.96 3.29
C VAL A 227 3.63 9.46 4.73
N SER A 228 4.30 8.73 5.63
CA SER A 228 4.44 9.15 7.04
C SER A 228 5.23 10.48 7.15
N THR A 229 6.22 10.69 6.27
CA THR A 229 7.13 11.85 6.33
C THR A 229 6.50 13.22 5.98
N PRO A 230 5.56 13.40 5.04
CA PRO A 230 4.89 14.68 4.81
C PRO A 230 3.83 15.04 5.87
N ILE A 231 3.28 14.07 6.59
CA ILE A 231 2.50 14.33 7.82
C ILE A 231 3.44 14.89 8.89
N PHE A 232 4.68 14.39 8.96
CA PHE A 232 5.74 14.90 9.85
C PHE A 232 6.20 16.32 9.53
N VAL A 233 6.39 16.66 8.25
CA VAL A 233 6.74 18.05 7.85
C VAL A 233 5.66 19.04 8.30
N LEU A 234 4.40 18.61 8.39
CA LEU A 234 3.32 19.44 8.94
C LEU A 234 3.59 19.89 10.38
N ILE A 235 4.19 19.04 11.19
CA ILE A 235 4.36 19.24 12.64
C ILE A 235 5.53 20.16 12.97
N VAL A 236 6.60 20.16 12.16
CA VAL A 236 7.62 21.22 12.23
C VAL A 236 6.99 22.56 11.83
N SER A 237 6.01 22.54 10.91
CA SER A 237 5.45 23.74 10.27
C SER A 237 4.21 24.33 10.97
N LEU A 238 3.55 23.60 11.87
CA LEU A 238 2.42 24.09 12.70
C LEU A 238 2.86 25.13 13.73
N LYS A 239 4.17 25.29 13.99
CA LYS A 239 4.73 26.51 14.60
C LYS A 239 4.68 27.67 13.59
N ARG A 240 3.50 28.27 13.38
CA ARG A 240 3.26 29.58 12.70
C ARG A 240 3.84 29.79 11.27
N LEU A 241 4.40 28.80 10.58
CA LEU A 241 5.21 28.98 9.35
C LEU A 241 4.67 28.28 8.09
N CYS A 242 3.41 27.85 8.05
CA CYS A 242 2.90 27.05 6.93
C CYS A 242 2.95 27.78 5.57
N HIS A 243 2.55 29.06 5.54
CA HIS A 243 2.59 29.85 4.30
C HIS A 243 4.02 30.20 3.87
N THR A 244 4.87 30.59 4.83
CA THR A 244 6.26 30.99 4.56
C THR A 244 7.13 29.81 4.15
N HIS A 245 7.00 28.65 4.78
CA HIS A 245 7.75 27.44 4.40
C HIS A 245 7.34 26.92 3.02
N PHE A 246 6.05 27.01 2.65
CA PHE A 246 5.59 26.65 1.31
C PHE A 246 6.16 27.60 0.25
N ILE A 247 6.20 28.92 0.53
CA ILE A 247 6.87 29.91 -0.33
C ILE A 247 8.35 29.57 -0.47
N VAL A 248 9.06 29.29 0.62
CA VAL A 248 10.50 28.96 0.61
C VAL A 248 10.76 27.68 -0.17
N ARG A 249 9.94 26.63 0.01
CA ARG A 249 10.06 25.37 -0.75
C ARG A 249 9.84 25.60 -2.24
N ARG A 250 8.80 26.37 -2.62
CA ARG A 250 8.56 26.76 -4.02
C ARG A 250 9.71 27.59 -4.58
N ALA A 251 10.28 28.51 -3.80
CA ALA A 251 11.44 29.29 -4.22
C ALA A 251 12.67 28.40 -4.48
N SER A 252 13.00 27.50 -3.56
CA SER A 252 14.09 26.53 -3.73
C SER A 252 13.87 25.59 -4.92
N ALA A 253 12.64 25.13 -5.14
CA ALA A 253 12.31 24.32 -6.32
C ALA A 253 12.51 25.10 -7.64
N ARG A 254 12.04 26.35 -7.70
CA ARG A 254 12.27 27.24 -8.86
C ARG A 254 13.75 27.53 -9.09
N GLU A 255 14.54 27.67 -8.02
CA GLU A 255 15.99 27.86 -8.13
C GLU A 255 16.68 26.63 -8.70
N LYS A 256 16.32 25.43 -8.24
CA LYS A 256 16.81 24.17 -8.82
C LYS A 256 16.43 24.03 -10.28
N GLU A 257 15.17 24.34 -10.63
CA GLU A 257 14.70 24.32 -12.01
C GLU A 257 15.46 25.33 -12.87
N ARG A 258 15.65 26.56 -12.38
CA ARG A 258 16.45 27.59 -13.07
C ARG A 258 17.89 27.16 -13.24
N ALA A 259 18.52 26.57 -12.21
CA ALA A 259 19.88 26.06 -12.27
C ALA A 259 20.00 24.92 -13.30
N GLN A 260 19.02 24.00 -13.33
CA GLN A 260 18.97 22.92 -14.30
C GLN A 260 18.72 23.44 -15.72
N LYS A 261 17.84 24.43 -15.89
CA LYS A 261 17.60 25.09 -17.17
C LYS A 261 18.86 25.80 -17.67
N LYS A 262 19.57 26.53 -16.80
CA LYS A 262 20.87 27.14 -17.11
C LYS A 262 21.91 26.08 -17.49
N ALA A 263 22.03 25.01 -16.71
CA ALA A 263 22.95 23.91 -17.01
C ALA A 263 22.61 23.21 -18.33
N ASN A 264 21.32 23.04 -18.65
CA ASN A 264 20.89 22.48 -19.93
C ASN A 264 21.16 23.45 -21.09
N ILE A 265 20.89 24.75 -20.94
CA ILE A 265 21.24 25.76 -21.94
C ILE A 265 22.75 25.74 -22.24
N LEU A 266 23.59 25.55 -21.21
CA LEU A 266 25.05 25.42 -21.38
C LEU A 266 25.48 24.14 -22.12
N LYS A 267 24.65 23.09 -22.15
CA LYS A 267 24.91 21.88 -22.94
C LYS A 267 24.58 22.08 -24.42
N PHE A 268 23.55 22.87 -24.71
CA PHE A 268 23.11 23.11 -26.08
C PHE A 268 23.99 24.15 -26.78
N SER A 269 24.26 23.92 -28.07
CA SER A 269 24.91 24.91 -28.92
C SER A 269 24.01 26.14 -29.07
N ALA A 270 24.62 27.33 -29.08
CA ALA A 270 23.92 28.58 -29.39
C ALA A 270 23.45 28.67 -30.86
N ARG A 271 23.81 27.68 -31.69
CA ARG A 271 23.50 27.64 -33.13
C ARG A 271 22.40 26.61 -33.44
N HIS A 272 21.71 26.79 -34.55
CA HIS A 272 20.60 25.91 -34.96
C HIS A 272 21.07 24.47 -35.19
N SER A 273 20.16 23.50 -35.08
CA SER A 273 20.45 22.05 -35.18
C SER A 273 21.16 21.62 -36.46
N ARG A 274 20.96 22.34 -37.58
CA ARG A 274 21.63 22.10 -38.88
C ARG A 274 23.04 22.66 -38.98
N PHE A 275 23.52 23.39 -37.97
CA PHE A 275 24.89 23.91 -37.90
C PHE A 275 25.79 22.79 -37.36
N GLY A 276 25.98 21.75 -38.18
CA GLY A 276 26.83 20.61 -37.86
C GLY A 276 28.27 20.89 -38.25
N GLY A 277 29.18 20.92 -37.29
CA GLY A 277 30.62 20.80 -37.57
C GLY A 277 30.98 19.31 -37.68
N THR A 278 31.91 18.97 -38.57
CA THR A 278 32.44 17.62 -38.69
C THR A 278 33.80 17.57 -38.00
N TYR A 279 33.88 16.81 -36.92
CA TYR A 279 35.09 16.65 -36.12
C TYR A 279 35.64 15.23 -36.26
N VAL A 280 36.93 15.07 -36.04
CA VAL A 280 37.59 13.76 -35.97
C VAL A 280 38.08 13.56 -34.55
N ILE A 281 37.57 12.53 -33.87
CA ILE A 281 38.00 12.17 -32.53
C ILE A 281 39.25 11.30 -32.64
N LYS A 282 40.41 11.87 -32.29
CA LYS A 282 41.67 11.14 -32.24
C LYS A 282 41.66 10.11 -31.10
N ASN A 283 42.33 8.98 -31.30
CA ASN A 283 42.45 7.86 -30.34
C ASN A 283 41.16 7.08 -30.10
N MET A 284 40.13 7.26 -30.94
CA MET A 284 38.97 6.37 -31.00
C MET A 284 38.83 5.85 -32.42
N LYS A 285 38.99 4.53 -32.58
CA LYS A 285 38.92 3.87 -33.88
C LYS A 285 37.50 3.43 -34.21
N SER A 286 37.07 3.75 -35.42
CA SER A 286 35.87 3.23 -36.05
C SER A 286 36.03 1.76 -36.44
N ILE A 287 34.96 1.16 -36.95
CA ILE A 287 34.92 -0.21 -37.49
C ILE A 287 35.97 -0.41 -38.61
N SER A 288 36.32 0.65 -39.33
CA SER A 288 37.30 0.66 -40.41
C SER A 288 38.74 1.01 -39.98
N GLU A 289 39.10 0.84 -38.69
CA GLU A 289 40.41 1.17 -38.10
C GLU A 289 40.84 2.66 -38.18
N SER A 290 40.03 3.50 -38.82
CA SER A 290 40.22 4.96 -38.96
C SER A 290 39.64 5.72 -37.77
N ASP A 291 40.11 6.94 -37.51
CA ASP A 291 39.56 7.80 -36.46
C ASP A 291 38.06 8.08 -36.66
N VAL A 292 37.30 8.16 -35.56
CA VAL A 292 35.84 8.36 -35.60
C VAL A 292 35.47 9.78 -36.03
N ILE A 293 34.53 9.87 -36.98
CA ILE A 293 33.91 11.12 -37.39
C ILE A 293 32.74 11.45 -36.44
N TYR A 294 32.74 12.66 -35.91
CA TYR A 294 31.78 13.14 -34.92
C TYR A 294 31.11 14.43 -35.40
N HIS A 295 29.78 14.43 -35.48
CA HIS A 295 28.99 15.55 -36.04
C HIS A 295 28.26 16.39 -35.00
N LYS A 296 28.34 16.03 -33.71
CA LYS A 296 27.68 16.78 -32.62
C LYS A 296 28.62 17.86 -32.05
N SER A 297 28.15 18.61 -31.07
CA SER A 297 28.90 19.69 -30.42
C SER A 297 30.19 19.19 -29.77
N ILE A 298 31.32 19.91 -29.94
CA ILE A 298 32.62 19.59 -29.31
C ILE A 298 32.48 19.42 -27.78
N ALA A 299 31.57 20.17 -27.15
CA ALA A 299 31.33 20.08 -25.71
C ALA A 299 30.90 18.67 -25.26
N GLU A 300 30.21 17.93 -26.12
CA GLU A 300 29.71 16.57 -25.87
C GLU A 300 30.68 15.48 -26.35
N ALA A 301 31.78 15.84 -27.02
CA ALA A 301 32.74 14.88 -27.56
C ALA A 301 33.41 14.02 -26.47
N LYS A 302 33.56 14.55 -25.24
CA LYS A 302 34.13 13.82 -24.10
C LYS A 302 33.23 12.68 -23.59
N THR A 303 31.93 12.75 -23.85
CA THR A 303 30.96 11.74 -23.41
C THR A 303 30.55 10.78 -24.52
N PHE A 304 31.19 10.88 -25.69
CA PHE A 304 30.88 10.04 -26.84
C PHE A 304 30.92 8.56 -26.48
N SER A 305 29.83 7.87 -26.78
CA SER A 305 29.72 6.41 -26.69
C SER A 305 29.18 5.86 -28.02
N TYR A 306 29.70 4.71 -28.45
CA TYR A 306 29.17 3.99 -29.61
C TYR A 306 27.73 3.54 -29.44
N ASP A 307 27.19 3.58 -28.22
CA ASP A 307 25.80 3.23 -27.94
C ASP A 307 24.84 4.41 -28.04
N GLU A 308 25.34 5.63 -28.24
CA GLU A 308 24.50 6.80 -28.49
C GLU A 308 23.66 6.62 -29.75
N GLY A 309 22.34 6.71 -29.62
CA GLY A 309 21.40 6.56 -30.73
C GLY A 309 21.07 5.10 -31.09
N LYS A 310 21.66 4.11 -30.42
CA LYS A 310 21.20 2.72 -30.54
C LYS A 310 19.90 2.54 -29.76
N ASN A 311 18.91 1.92 -30.41
CA ASN A 311 17.71 1.48 -29.71
C ASN A 311 18.09 0.38 -28.71
N PRO A 312 17.72 0.48 -27.43
CA PRO A 312 18.00 -0.56 -26.45
C PRO A 312 17.34 -1.87 -26.89
N LYS A 313 18.05 -2.99 -26.72
CA LYS A 313 17.49 -4.31 -27.01
C LYS A 313 16.25 -4.55 -26.13
N LYS A 314 15.13 -4.93 -26.75
CA LYS A 314 13.90 -5.28 -26.05
C LYS A 314 14.17 -6.42 -25.07
N GLN A 315 14.05 -6.14 -23.78
CA GLN A 315 14.16 -7.17 -22.74
C GLN A 315 12.89 -8.04 -22.75
N SER A 316 13.04 -9.35 -22.56
CA SER A 316 11.90 -10.25 -22.43
C SER A 316 11.12 -9.96 -21.14
N LYS A 317 9.79 -10.18 -21.15
CA LYS A 317 8.89 -9.88 -20.02
C LYS A 317 9.37 -10.49 -18.69
N ASN A 318 9.97 -11.69 -18.75
CA ASN A 318 10.46 -12.43 -17.57
C ASN A 318 11.74 -11.84 -16.96
N ARG A 319 12.42 -10.94 -17.68
CA ARG A 319 13.62 -10.22 -17.22
C ARG A 319 13.35 -8.74 -16.94
N MET A 320 12.13 -8.28 -17.16
CA MET A 320 11.77 -6.90 -16.89
C MET A 320 11.85 -6.59 -15.40
N THR A 321 12.39 -5.41 -15.10
CA THR A 321 12.45 -4.88 -13.73
C THR A 321 11.03 -4.68 -13.18
N ILE A 322 10.80 -5.12 -11.94
CA ILE A 322 9.56 -4.84 -11.23
C ILE A 322 9.50 -3.33 -10.94
N ARG A 323 8.48 -2.64 -11.47
CA ARG A 323 8.18 -1.26 -11.10
C ARG A 323 7.73 -1.21 -9.64
N GLY A 324 8.27 -0.28 -8.86
CA GLY A 324 7.81 -0.04 -7.49
C GLY A 324 6.44 0.63 -7.48
N ASP A 325 5.64 0.37 -6.45
CA ASP A 325 4.45 1.17 -6.13
C ASP A 325 4.89 2.51 -5.54
N ASP A 326 5.14 3.48 -6.42
CA ASP A 326 5.39 4.87 -6.08
C ASP A 326 4.14 5.74 -6.35
N ASN A 327 2.93 5.16 -6.23
CA ASN A 327 1.67 5.92 -6.24
C ASN A 327 1.45 6.62 -4.90
N LYS A 328 2.43 7.43 -4.49
CA LYS A 328 2.40 8.22 -3.27
C LYS A 328 2.03 9.64 -3.64
N ARG A 329 0.95 10.14 -3.04
CA ARG A 329 0.48 11.50 -3.25
C ARG A 329 0.47 12.26 -1.94
N ARG A 330 0.54 13.57 -2.04
CA ARG A 330 0.34 14.46 -0.91
C ARG A 330 -1.09 14.98 -0.93
N SER A 331 -1.86 14.59 0.08
CA SER A 331 -3.24 15.05 0.31
C SER A 331 -3.29 16.48 0.82
N THR A 332 -4.50 17.05 0.75
CA THR A 332 -4.82 18.39 1.26
C THR A 332 -4.38 18.58 2.73
N LEU A 333 -4.20 19.83 3.15
CA LEU A 333 -3.85 20.14 4.54
C LEU A 333 -4.88 19.62 5.55
N SER A 334 -6.16 19.88 5.28
CA SER A 334 -7.27 19.49 6.16
C SER A 334 -7.31 17.98 6.36
N MET A 335 -7.20 17.20 5.26
CA MET A 335 -7.16 15.74 5.33
C MET A 335 -5.98 15.24 6.16
N ARG A 336 -4.80 15.82 5.98
CA ARG A 336 -3.62 15.44 6.78
C ARG A 336 -3.76 15.75 8.27
N LEU A 337 -4.56 16.75 8.65
CA LEU A 337 -4.85 17.04 10.06
C LEU A 337 -5.81 16.00 10.65
N VAL A 338 -6.87 15.65 9.93
CA VAL A 338 -7.82 14.58 10.32
C VAL A 338 -7.08 13.25 10.49
N LEU A 339 -6.34 12.82 9.47
CA LEU A 339 -5.57 11.58 9.50
C LEU A 339 -4.50 11.54 10.61
N LYS A 340 -3.93 12.70 10.95
CA LYS A 340 -3.00 12.81 12.08
C LYS A 340 -3.73 12.62 13.41
N GLU A 341 -4.87 13.26 13.61
CA GLU A 341 -5.66 13.11 14.84
C GLU A 341 -6.08 11.64 15.02
N PHE A 342 -6.59 11.02 13.95
CA PHE A 342 -6.89 9.60 13.93
C PHE A 342 -5.68 8.74 14.33
N CYS A 343 -4.49 8.99 13.76
CA CYS A 343 -3.27 8.26 14.12
C CYS A 343 -2.93 8.37 15.61
N VAL A 344 -3.09 9.56 16.20
CA VAL A 344 -2.81 9.79 17.62
C VAL A 344 -3.82 9.04 18.49
N GLN A 345 -5.11 9.16 18.21
CA GLN A 345 -6.16 8.46 18.94
C GLN A 345 -6.01 6.94 18.82
N PHE A 346 -5.71 6.44 17.63
CA PHE A 346 -5.48 5.02 17.38
C PHE A 346 -4.29 4.47 18.18
N LEU A 347 -3.15 5.19 18.18
CA LEU A 347 -1.97 4.78 18.93
C LEU A 347 -2.19 4.74 20.45
N ILE A 348 -2.97 5.69 20.98
CA ILE A 348 -3.26 5.77 22.42
C ILE A 348 -4.26 4.69 22.84
N ASN A 349 -5.34 4.51 22.07
CA ASN A 349 -6.50 3.77 22.53
C ASN A 349 -6.58 2.33 22.03
N ALA A 350 -5.98 2.00 20.88
CA ALA A 350 -6.32 0.76 20.18
C ALA A 350 -5.14 0.00 19.54
N TYR A 351 -3.99 0.63 19.29
CA TYR A 351 -2.89 0.00 18.53
C TYR A 351 -2.38 -1.29 19.17
N ASN A 352 -1.95 -1.28 20.44
CA ASN A 352 -1.39 -2.48 21.06
C ASN A 352 -2.40 -3.64 21.14
N PRO A 353 -3.65 -3.43 21.61
CA PRO A 353 -4.65 -4.50 21.61
C PRO A 353 -4.97 -5.04 20.21
N LEU A 354 -5.12 -4.15 19.20
CA LEU A 354 -5.42 -4.55 17.83
C LEU A 354 -4.29 -5.37 17.22
N MET A 355 -3.04 -4.89 17.32
CA MET A 355 -1.89 -5.57 16.75
C MET A 355 -1.66 -6.95 17.37
N ARG A 356 -1.94 -7.10 18.68
CA ARG A 356 -1.91 -8.41 19.35
C ARG A 356 -2.96 -9.36 18.78
N ALA A 357 -4.23 -8.91 18.73
CA ALA A 357 -5.33 -9.72 18.22
C ALA A 357 -5.11 -10.18 16.77
N VAL A 358 -4.62 -9.28 15.92
CA VAL A 358 -4.26 -9.59 14.52
C VAL A 358 -3.14 -10.62 14.46
N LYS A 359 -2.06 -10.43 15.23
CA LYS A 359 -0.92 -11.35 15.24
C LYS A 359 -1.35 -12.75 15.70
N ASP A 360 -2.23 -12.84 16.69
CA ASP A 360 -2.78 -14.10 17.17
C ASP A 360 -3.70 -14.78 16.13
N ALA A 361 -4.49 -14.00 15.38
CA ALA A 361 -5.30 -14.51 14.27
C ALA A 361 -4.42 -15.05 13.12
N LEU A 362 -3.40 -14.29 12.71
CA LEU A 362 -2.44 -14.70 11.68
C LEU A 362 -1.65 -15.95 12.08
N SER A 363 -1.23 -16.04 13.35
CA SER A 363 -0.47 -17.19 13.85
C SER A 363 -1.30 -18.47 13.91
N ARG A 364 -2.62 -18.34 14.16
CA ARG A 364 -3.58 -19.46 14.12
C ARG A 364 -4.00 -19.86 12.71
N LYS A 365 -3.54 -19.15 11.66
CA LYS A 365 -3.93 -19.34 10.26
C LYS A 365 -5.46 -19.29 10.05
N SER A 366 -6.16 -18.47 10.85
CA SER A 366 -7.61 -18.28 10.71
C SER A 366 -7.97 -17.19 9.68
N THR A 367 -7.00 -16.70 8.91
CA THR A 367 -7.10 -15.53 8.03
C THR A 367 -6.88 -15.93 6.57
N GLN A 368 -7.18 -15.03 5.64
CA GLN A 368 -6.97 -15.26 4.21
C GLN A 368 -5.48 -15.15 3.85
N ASP A 369 -5.10 -15.75 2.72
CA ASP A 369 -3.76 -15.60 2.16
C ASP A 369 -3.52 -14.13 1.76
N ASN A 370 -2.37 -13.55 2.12
CA ASN A 370 -1.92 -12.15 1.93
C ASN A 370 -2.23 -11.18 3.08
N ASP A 371 -3.11 -11.54 4.02
CA ASP A 371 -3.56 -10.61 5.06
C ASP A 371 -2.40 -10.14 5.96
N GLU A 372 -1.34 -10.94 6.06
CA GLU A 372 -0.16 -10.62 6.84
C GLU A 372 0.57 -9.36 6.33
N THR A 373 0.37 -9.00 5.06
CA THR A 373 0.95 -7.78 4.47
C THR A 373 0.38 -6.51 5.09
N TYR A 374 -0.89 -6.50 5.49
CA TYR A 374 -1.50 -5.37 6.20
C TYR A 374 -0.91 -5.20 7.60
N TYR A 375 -0.68 -6.30 8.33
CA TYR A 375 0.01 -6.28 9.63
C TYR A 375 1.41 -5.69 9.50
N LEU A 376 2.21 -6.18 8.55
CA LEU A 376 3.57 -5.68 8.33
C LEU A 376 3.58 -4.21 7.90
N TRP A 377 2.63 -3.80 7.05
CA TRP A 377 2.50 -2.43 6.60
C TRP A 377 2.11 -1.50 7.77
N ALA A 378 1.10 -1.88 8.56
CA ALA A 378 0.59 -1.09 9.68
C ALA A 378 1.63 -0.93 10.77
N MET A 379 2.30 -2.03 11.14
CA MET A 379 3.41 -2.00 12.09
C MET A 379 4.49 -1.01 11.63
N ARG A 380 4.97 -1.11 10.38
CA ARG A 380 5.93 -0.14 9.85
C ARG A 380 5.41 1.30 9.94
N TYR A 381 4.19 1.54 9.46
CA TYR A 381 3.64 2.89 9.34
C TYR A 381 3.44 3.57 10.70
N PHE A 382 2.77 2.89 11.63
CA PHE A 382 2.45 3.43 12.95
C PHE A 382 3.66 3.50 13.88
N MET A 383 4.63 2.59 13.75
CA MET A 383 5.90 2.72 14.49
C MET A 383 6.75 3.86 13.96
N GLU A 384 6.86 4.01 12.63
CA GLU A 384 7.52 5.16 12.02
C GLU A 384 6.86 6.46 12.46
N PHE A 385 5.51 6.49 12.47
CA PHE A 385 4.76 7.63 12.94
C PHE A 385 5.04 7.91 14.42
N CYS A 386 4.93 6.90 15.27
CA CYS A 386 5.17 7.03 16.71
C CYS A 386 6.59 7.53 17.02
N ARG A 387 7.61 6.97 16.37
CA ARG A 387 9.02 7.36 16.54
C ARG A 387 9.27 8.81 16.11
N LEU A 388 8.71 9.24 14.99
CA LEU A 388 8.93 10.59 14.45
C LEU A 388 8.09 11.65 15.18
N HIS A 389 6.83 11.34 15.51
CA HIS A 389 5.84 12.30 15.98
C HIS A 389 5.64 12.28 17.49
N CYS A 390 5.21 11.13 18.02
CA CYS A 390 4.87 10.99 19.44
C CYS A 390 6.13 10.94 20.30
N LYS A 391 7.24 10.40 19.76
CA LYS A 391 8.49 10.12 20.47
C LYS A 391 8.28 9.32 21.76
N ARG A 392 7.23 8.48 21.76
CA ARG A 392 6.70 7.76 22.91
C ARG A 392 6.59 6.28 22.58
N VAL A 393 7.66 5.55 22.87
CA VAL A 393 7.78 4.13 22.49
C VAL A 393 6.80 3.24 23.25
N ASP A 394 6.32 3.70 24.40
CA ASP A 394 5.27 3.07 25.20
C ASP A 394 3.98 2.79 24.41
N LEU A 395 3.65 3.63 23.43
CA LEU A 395 2.45 3.45 22.59
C LEU A 395 2.55 2.27 21.62
N VAL A 396 3.77 1.78 21.35
CA VAL A 396 4.02 0.68 20.38
C VAL A 396 4.68 -0.54 21.03
N GLY A 397 4.43 -0.74 22.33
CA GLY A 397 5.03 -1.81 23.13
C GLY A 397 4.78 -3.23 22.60
N GLU A 398 3.60 -3.51 22.03
CA GLU A 398 3.28 -4.84 21.49
C GLU A 398 4.24 -5.25 20.36
N THR A 399 4.50 -4.31 19.45
CA THR A 399 5.34 -4.52 18.26
C THR A 399 6.84 -4.35 18.54
N MET A 400 7.22 -3.76 19.68
CA MET A 400 8.61 -3.65 20.13
C MET A 400 8.98 -4.75 21.13
N SER A 401 8.83 -6.00 20.70
CA SER A 401 9.15 -7.19 21.49
C SER A 401 10.03 -8.19 20.72
N MET A 402 10.76 -9.05 21.42
CA MET A 402 11.51 -10.14 20.77
C MET A 402 10.59 -11.07 19.95
N SER A 403 9.35 -11.26 20.42
CA SER A 403 8.34 -12.02 19.69
C SER A 403 7.99 -11.38 18.34
N ALA A 404 7.89 -10.05 18.27
CA ALA A 404 7.66 -9.34 17.01
C ALA A 404 8.88 -9.43 16.06
N PHE A 405 10.11 -9.25 16.58
CA PHE A 405 11.34 -9.44 15.80
C PHE A 405 11.42 -10.84 15.19
N HIS A 406 11.15 -11.88 16.00
CA HIS A 406 11.15 -13.26 15.54
C HIS A 406 10.07 -13.51 14.48
N TYR A 407 8.84 -13.02 14.71
CA TYR A 407 7.74 -13.18 13.76
C TYR A 407 8.11 -12.61 12.37
N ILE A 408 8.61 -11.38 12.30
CA ILE A 408 8.97 -10.75 11.01
C ILE A 408 10.15 -11.47 10.36
N TYR A 409 11.14 -11.90 11.15
CA TYR A 409 12.24 -12.70 10.63
C TYR A 409 11.73 -14.00 10.00
N THR A 410 10.85 -14.72 10.68
CA THR A 410 10.25 -15.97 10.16
C THR A 410 9.48 -15.70 8.87
N GLN A 411 8.65 -14.64 8.82
CA GLN A 411 7.94 -14.25 7.59
C GLN A 411 8.91 -13.91 6.45
N LEU A 412 9.97 -13.15 6.74
CA LEU A 412 10.98 -12.77 5.75
C LEU A 412 11.71 -14.00 5.17
N CYS A 413 12.04 -14.98 6.02
CA CYS A 413 12.60 -16.26 5.59
C CYS A 413 11.61 -17.04 4.71
N THR A 414 10.35 -17.18 5.14
CA THR A 414 9.31 -17.87 4.36
C THR A 414 9.10 -17.22 2.99
N TYR A 415 9.01 -15.89 2.90
CA TYR A 415 8.83 -15.22 1.61
C TYR A 415 10.05 -15.39 0.70
N TYR A 416 11.24 -15.33 1.28
CA TYR A 416 12.48 -15.55 0.53
C TYR A 416 12.59 -16.99 0.01
N GLU A 417 12.18 -17.98 0.81
CA GLU A 417 12.08 -19.38 0.36
C GLU A 417 11.09 -19.54 -0.80
N ASN A 418 9.92 -18.91 -0.72
CA ASN A 418 8.93 -18.91 -1.81
C ASN A 418 9.47 -18.28 -3.10
N ILE A 419 10.21 -17.16 -3.00
CA ILE A 419 10.90 -16.55 -4.16
C ILE A 419 11.90 -17.52 -4.81
N ARG A 420 12.54 -18.38 -4.02
CA ARG A 420 13.54 -19.33 -4.50
C ARG A 420 12.91 -20.58 -5.11
N LEU A 421 11.85 -21.10 -4.52
CA LEU A 421 11.21 -22.37 -4.90
C LEU A 421 10.25 -22.21 -6.09
N ILE A 422 9.49 -21.11 -6.14
CA ILE A 422 8.47 -20.90 -7.17
C ILE A 422 9.11 -20.50 -8.50
N LYS A 423 8.65 -21.13 -9.58
CA LYS A 423 9.14 -20.90 -10.95
C LYS A 423 8.29 -19.91 -11.74
N GLU A 424 7.01 -19.81 -11.42
CA GLU A 424 6.07 -18.90 -12.08
C GLU A 424 6.42 -17.44 -11.83
N VAL A 425 6.58 -16.68 -12.91
CA VAL A 425 7.16 -15.34 -12.86
C VAL A 425 6.24 -14.35 -12.12
N GLU A 426 4.94 -14.36 -12.39
CA GLU A 426 3.99 -13.43 -11.76
C GLU A 426 3.84 -13.70 -10.27
N VAL A 427 3.73 -14.97 -9.88
CA VAL A 427 3.67 -15.37 -8.46
C VAL A 427 4.95 -14.96 -7.72
N VAL A 428 6.13 -15.16 -8.32
CA VAL A 428 7.41 -14.71 -7.75
C VAL A 428 7.46 -13.20 -7.56
N LYS A 429 6.89 -12.40 -8.47
CA LYS A 429 6.81 -10.93 -8.30
C LYS A 429 5.95 -10.55 -7.10
N THR A 430 4.85 -11.25 -6.85
CA THR A 430 4.00 -11.05 -5.67
C THR A 430 4.78 -11.33 -4.39
N TRP A 431 5.50 -12.46 -4.32
CA TRP A 431 6.38 -12.75 -3.17
C TRP A 431 7.53 -11.73 -3.02
N GLY A 432 8.04 -11.21 -4.13
CA GLY A 432 8.99 -10.09 -4.15
C GLY A 432 8.44 -8.84 -3.48
N ARG A 433 7.18 -8.49 -3.76
CA ARG A 433 6.47 -7.38 -3.09
C ARG A 433 6.25 -7.67 -1.60
N ARG A 434 5.80 -8.89 -1.23
CA ARG A 434 5.64 -9.28 0.19
C ARG A 434 6.94 -9.18 0.98
N THR A 435 8.04 -9.68 0.40
CA THR A 435 9.40 -9.57 0.96
C THR A 435 9.80 -8.12 1.17
N HIS A 436 9.41 -7.22 0.25
CA HIS A 436 9.69 -5.79 0.41
C HIS A 436 8.92 -5.17 1.59
N VAL A 437 7.65 -5.52 1.77
CA VAL A 437 6.86 -5.04 2.92
C VAL A 437 7.48 -5.53 4.23
N ALA A 438 7.83 -6.83 4.34
CA ALA A 438 8.48 -7.40 5.52
C ALA A 438 9.84 -6.73 5.81
N LEU A 439 10.66 -6.50 4.78
CA LEU A 439 11.95 -5.83 4.94
C LEU A 439 11.78 -4.41 5.51
N LYS A 440 10.80 -3.64 5.02
CA LYS A 440 10.54 -2.29 5.55
C LYS A 440 10.05 -2.34 7.00
N ALA A 441 9.21 -3.32 7.34
CA ALA A 441 8.81 -3.59 8.72
C ALA A 441 10.02 -3.87 9.63
N TYR A 442 10.92 -4.75 9.20
CA TYR A 442 12.16 -5.05 9.92
C TYR A 442 13.09 -3.82 10.03
N GLN A 443 13.18 -3.01 8.97
CA GLN A 443 13.92 -1.76 8.98
C GLN A 443 13.40 -0.80 10.05
N GLU A 444 12.08 -0.67 10.19
CA GLU A 444 11.48 0.23 11.19
C GLU A 444 11.68 -0.29 12.62
N LEU A 445 11.66 -1.62 12.84
CA LEU A 445 12.07 -2.20 14.12
C LEU A 445 13.50 -1.80 14.50
N LEU A 446 14.45 -1.89 13.57
CA LEU A 446 15.83 -1.48 13.82
C LEU A 446 15.95 0.02 14.11
N ARG A 447 15.25 0.87 13.34
CA ARG A 447 15.24 2.32 13.56
C ARG A 447 14.62 2.70 14.91
N THR A 448 13.56 2.01 15.32
CA THR A 448 12.93 2.19 16.63
C THR A 448 13.83 1.71 17.76
N LEU A 449 14.51 0.58 17.59
CA LEU A 449 15.48 0.07 18.55
C LEU A 449 16.70 1.01 18.71
N ASP A 450 17.22 1.58 17.62
CA ASP A 450 18.26 2.61 17.68
C ASP A 450 17.77 3.87 18.40
N PHE A 451 16.54 4.31 18.15
CA PHE A 451 15.91 5.42 18.86
C PHE A 451 15.78 5.15 20.37
N MET A 452 15.29 3.98 20.77
CA MET A 452 15.18 3.58 22.18
C MET A 452 16.53 3.57 22.89
N SER A 453 17.59 3.12 22.21
CA SER A 453 18.94 3.05 22.80
C SER A 453 19.53 4.42 23.16
N ARG A 454 19.02 5.48 22.52
CA ARG A 454 19.42 6.89 22.74
C ARG A 454 18.39 7.67 23.57
N SER A 455 17.38 6.98 24.10
CA SER A 455 16.35 7.59 24.94
C SER A 455 16.96 8.13 26.24
N PRO A 456 16.48 9.28 26.77
CA PRO A 456 16.86 9.76 28.09
C PRO A 456 16.37 8.81 29.21
N ASP A 457 15.27 8.09 28.97
CA ASP A 457 14.68 7.16 29.93
C ASP A 457 15.51 5.86 30.05
N GLU A 458 15.86 5.52 31.28
CA GLU A 458 16.65 4.34 31.61
C GLU A 458 15.91 3.04 31.35
N GLN A 459 14.60 2.95 31.67
CA GLN A 459 13.83 1.72 31.48
C GLN A 459 13.72 1.35 30.00
N ILE A 460 13.49 2.36 29.15
CA ILE A 460 13.44 2.19 27.69
C ILE A 460 14.81 1.75 27.16
N ARG A 461 15.89 2.32 27.69
CA ARG A 461 17.26 1.99 27.29
C ARG A 461 17.68 0.59 27.72
N GLU A 462 17.29 0.14 28.91
CA GLU A 462 17.50 -1.24 29.37
C GLU A 462 16.75 -2.24 28.52
N SER A 463 15.47 -1.98 28.24
CA SER A 463 14.65 -2.80 27.33
C SER A 463 15.30 -2.91 25.94
N ALA A 464 15.82 -1.79 25.42
CA ALA A 464 16.55 -1.77 24.16
C ALA A 464 17.83 -2.61 24.20
N LYS A 465 18.61 -2.55 25.29
CA LYS A 465 19.84 -3.35 25.45
C LYS A 465 19.55 -4.84 25.41
N VAL A 466 18.45 -5.29 26.04
CA VAL A 466 18.04 -6.71 26.02
C VAL A 466 17.74 -7.16 24.59
N ILE A 467 16.93 -6.39 23.84
CA ILE A 467 16.60 -6.69 22.45
C ILE A 467 17.86 -6.65 21.57
N GLN A 468 18.70 -5.63 21.70
CA GLN A 468 19.96 -5.50 20.96
C GLN A 468 20.89 -6.70 21.20
N SER A 469 21.05 -7.13 22.45
CA SER A 469 21.83 -8.31 22.79
C SER A 469 21.35 -9.53 22.01
N ASN A 470 20.05 -9.84 22.09
CA ASN A 470 19.49 -10.97 21.37
C ASN A 470 19.65 -10.86 19.85
N VAL A 471 19.42 -9.68 19.27
CA VAL A 471 19.54 -9.44 17.82
C VAL A 471 20.98 -9.59 17.33
N PHE A 472 21.98 -9.13 18.09
CA PHE A 472 23.38 -9.17 17.67
C PHE A 472 24.10 -10.49 17.97
N TYR A 473 23.69 -11.23 19.00
CA TYR A 473 24.30 -12.51 19.34
C TYR A 473 23.78 -13.68 18.49
N MET A 474 22.49 -13.69 18.15
CA MET A 474 21.94 -14.73 17.27
C MET A 474 22.52 -14.62 15.86
N MET A 475 22.88 -15.75 15.25
CA MET A 475 23.50 -15.76 13.91
C MET A 475 22.47 -15.50 12.81
N GLU A 476 21.26 -15.98 13.03
CA GLU A 476 20.10 -15.89 12.15
C GLU A 476 19.80 -14.44 11.74
N TYR A 477 19.72 -13.54 12.73
CA TYR A 477 19.47 -12.11 12.48
C TYR A 477 20.66 -11.39 11.83
N ARG A 478 21.88 -11.90 11.96
CA ARG A 478 23.08 -11.33 11.31
C ARG A 478 23.18 -11.73 9.84
N ASP A 479 22.86 -12.98 9.54
CA ASP A 479 23.07 -13.55 8.20
C ASP A 479 21.96 -13.19 7.21
N ILE A 480 20.78 -12.77 7.68
CA ILE A 480 19.63 -12.46 6.82
C ILE A 480 19.94 -11.37 5.79
N PHE A 481 20.55 -10.24 6.20
CA PHE A 481 20.86 -9.14 5.28
C PHE A 481 21.88 -9.53 4.20
N VAL A 482 22.91 -10.28 4.60
CA VAL A 482 23.92 -10.80 3.66
C VAL A 482 23.28 -11.76 2.66
N THR A 483 22.37 -12.61 3.14
CA THR A 483 21.63 -13.56 2.31
C THR A 483 20.74 -12.84 1.30
N LEU A 484 19.98 -11.82 1.73
CA LEU A 484 19.12 -11.04 0.83
C LEU A 484 19.93 -10.26 -0.20
N LEU A 485 21.05 -9.63 0.18
CA LEU A 485 21.92 -8.89 -0.74
C LEU A 485 22.56 -9.79 -1.80
N LYS A 486 23.09 -10.95 -1.40
CA LYS A 486 23.73 -11.90 -2.34
C LYS A 486 22.77 -12.47 -3.37
N ASN A 487 21.50 -12.58 -3.02
CA ASN A 487 20.48 -13.23 -3.84
C ASN A 487 19.51 -12.27 -4.51
N PHE A 488 19.78 -10.96 -4.45
CA PHE A 488 18.98 -9.95 -5.15
C PHE A 488 19.01 -10.18 -6.67
N LYS A 489 17.83 -10.16 -7.29
CA LYS A 489 17.65 -10.22 -8.73
C LYS A 489 16.62 -9.20 -9.17
N GLU A 490 16.95 -8.38 -10.16
CA GLU A 490 16.07 -7.32 -10.70
C GLU A 490 14.77 -7.86 -11.30
N SER A 491 14.75 -9.12 -11.75
CA SER A 491 13.55 -9.78 -12.27
C SER A 491 12.57 -10.23 -11.18
N LYS A 492 13.03 -10.31 -9.92
CA LYS A 492 12.26 -10.83 -8.78
C LYS A 492 11.94 -9.76 -7.74
N CYS A 493 12.77 -8.72 -7.65
CA CYS A 493 12.63 -7.63 -6.68
C CYS A 493 12.77 -6.28 -7.38
N SER A 494 12.08 -5.26 -6.86
CA SER A 494 12.11 -3.89 -7.39
C SER A 494 13.41 -3.16 -7.02
N ARG A 495 13.71 -2.07 -7.73
CA ARG A 495 14.85 -1.19 -7.38
C ARG A 495 14.66 -0.52 -6.00
N SER A 496 13.42 -0.19 -5.65
CA SER A 496 13.08 0.34 -4.32
C SER A 496 13.39 -0.67 -3.21
N TYR A 497 13.18 -1.96 -3.46
CA TYR A 497 13.58 -3.02 -2.53
C TYR A 497 15.09 -3.00 -2.28
N LEU A 498 15.90 -2.91 -3.34
CA LEU A 498 17.36 -2.85 -3.20
C LEU A 498 17.81 -1.65 -2.39
N ARG A 499 17.24 -0.46 -2.65
CA ARG A 499 17.55 0.76 -1.88
C ARG A 499 17.27 0.52 -0.39
N ASP A 500 16.06 0.07 -0.07
CA ASP A 500 15.64 -0.11 1.32
C ASP A 500 16.45 -1.24 2.00
N LEU A 501 16.89 -2.26 1.26
CA LEU A 501 17.78 -3.33 1.75
C LEU A 501 19.18 -2.82 2.07
N VAL A 502 19.74 -1.97 1.21
CA VAL A 502 21.04 -1.33 1.46
C VAL A 502 20.96 -0.42 2.67
N GLU A 503 19.90 0.39 2.78
CA GLU A 503 19.67 1.25 3.95
C GLU A 503 19.50 0.43 5.24
N SER A 504 18.74 -0.67 5.20
CA SER A 504 18.53 -1.54 6.35
C SER A 504 19.85 -2.19 6.82
N THR A 505 20.64 -2.68 5.88
CA THR A 505 21.99 -3.22 6.15
C THR A 505 22.89 -2.14 6.77
N HIS A 506 22.85 -0.92 6.26
CA HIS A 506 23.63 0.20 6.81
C HIS A 506 23.24 0.51 8.26
N VAL A 507 21.93 0.62 8.55
CA VAL A 507 21.42 0.84 9.91
C VAL A 507 21.88 -0.29 10.84
N PHE A 508 21.72 -1.54 10.42
CA PHE A 508 22.13 -2.70 11.21
C PHE A 508 23.63 -2.68 11.56
N LEU A 509 24.49 -2.47 10.57
CA LEU A 509 25.95 -2.42 10.76
C LEU A 509 26.36 -1.26 11.69
N LYS A 510 25.74 -0.10 11.54
CA LYS A 510 26.02 1.06 12.40
C LYS A 510 25.60 0.82 13.86
N MET A 511 24.46 0.17 14.08
CA MET A 511 24.04 -0.21 15.43
C MET A 511 24.98 -1.26 16.02
N LEU A 512 25.41 -2.25 15.24
CA LEU A 512 26.37 -3.27 15.66
C LEU A 512 27.74 -2.68 16.01
N GLU A 513 28.22 -1.71 15.22
CA GLU A 513 29.45 -0.97 15.49
C GLU A 513 29.36 -0.23 16.84
N ASN A 514 28.26 0.50 17.06
CA ASN A 514 28.03 1.22 18.32
C ASN A 514 27.94 0.26 19.52
N PHE A 515 27.26 -0.89 19.36
CA PHE A 515 27.16 -1.92 20.38
C PHE A 515 28.51 -2.56 20.69
N SER A 516 29.35 -2.77 19.67
CA SER A 516 30.72 -3.32 19.85
C SER A 516 31.66 -2.35 20.55
N LYS A 517 31.43 -1.03 20.42
CA LYS A 517 32.21 0.00 21.13
C LYS A 517 31.81 0.09 22.60
N SER A 518 30.54 -0.10 22.92
CA SER A 518 30.02 0.00 24.30
C SER A 518 30.08 -1.31 25.08
N SER A 519 30.07 -2.46 24.40
CA SER A 519 30.08 -3.80 24.99
C SER A 519 31.14 -4.69 24.32
N LYS A 520 31.88 -5.48 25.11
CA LYS A 520 32.87 -6.45 24.59
C LYS A 520 32.13 -7.61 23.91
N LEU A 521 31.85 -7.47 22.63
CA LEU A 521 31.18 -8.48 21.82
C LEU A 521 32.07 -9.72 21.71
N VAL A 522 31.66 -10.84 22.33
CA VAL A 522 32.40 -12.10 22.28
C VAL A 522 31.99 -12.87 21.01
N VAL A 523 32.82 -12.79 19.98
CA VAL A 523 32.62 -13.56 18.75
C VAL A 523 33.37 -14.89 18.86
N GLN A 524 32.65 -16.01 18.85
CA GLN A 524 33.27 -17.33 18.70
C GLN A 524 33.99 -17.39 17.34
N LYS A 525 35.33 -17.41 17.34
CA LYS A 525 36.11 -17.68 16.13
C LYS A 525 35.73 -19.09 15.64
N LYS A 526 35.13 -19.20 14.44
CA LYS A 526 35.04 -20.48 13.73
C LYS A 526 36.47 -21.05 13.66
N LYS A 527 36.72 -22.22 14.28
CA LYS A 527 37.99 -22.94 14.16
C LYS A 527 38.29 -23.09 12.66
N LYS A 528 39.33 -22.40 12.15
CA LYS A 528 39.86 -22.67 10.81
C LYS A 528 40.10 -24.18 10.74
N LYS A 529 39.46 -24.88 9.81
CA LYS A 529 39.85 -26.26 9.47
C LYS A 529 41.35 -26.19 9.16
N LYS A 530 42.19 -26.79 10.02
CA LYS A 530 43.62 -26.95 9.74
C LYS A 530 43.70 -27.64 8.39
N SER A 531 44.31 -26.99 7.39
CA SER A 531 44.63 -27.69 6.14
C SER A 531 45.47 -28.89 6.53
N LYS A 532 45.04 -30.11 6.17
CA LYS A 532 45.89 -31.29 6.30
C LYS A 532 47.19 -30.98 5.55
N LYS A 533 48.34 -31.03 6.24
CA LYS A 533 49.64 -30.96 5.56
C LYS A 533 49.68 -32.11 4.54
N PRO A 534 50.15 -31.88 3.31
CA PRO A 534 50.33 -32.97 2.37
C PRO A 534 51.33 -33.95 3.00
N SER A 535 50.94 -35.22 3.07
CA SER A 535 51.84 -36.31 3.43
C SER A 535 52.97 -36.33 2.40
N ARG A 536 54.21 -36.10 2.85
CA ARG A 536 55.38 -36.41 2.04
C ARG A 536 55.42 -37.92 1.85
N THR A 537 55.18 -38.36 0.63
CA THR A 537 55.63 -39.65 0.10
C THR A 537 57.15 -39.72 0.13
#